data_AF-A0A530C225-F1
#
_entry.id   AF-A0A530C225-F1
#
_cell.length_a   1.000
_cell.length_b   1.000
_cell.length_c   1.000
_cell.angle_alpha   90.00
_cell.angle_beta   90.00
_cell.angle_gamma   90.00
#
_symmetry.space_group_name_H-M   'P 1'
#
loop_
_entity.id
_entity.type
_entity.pdbx_description
1 polymer ?
#
loop_
_entity_poly.entity_id
_entity_poly.type
_entity_poly.pdbx_seq_one_letter_code
_entity_poly.pdbx_strand_id
1 'polypeptide(L)'
;MSQKLASYGQWTYRGAWALEITASIIGLATGLMLGVQAFEASQSATAMDLVLASAPFFIVSIAELTKIPIATLLYSASWFWKPVLLVFLLLLAGITFETVLLGLERAGTLRELQYEELADQIDTLTRENAKLTASDEAAKQTDQVAKAKADLEEVGALADKARKEIQVRIGDVDGELQATTALTPEASKAREQLKEQDQRRADLVAERDN
;
A
#
# COMPACT_ATOMS: atom_id res chain seq x y z
N MET A 1 65.36 33.90 -9.01
CA MET A 1 64.19 33.03 -8.76
C MET A 1 63.94 32.22 -10.03
N SER A 2 63.98 30.88 -9.98
CA SER A 2 63.90 30.03 -11.18
C SER A 2 62.59 30.26 -11.94
N GLN A 3 62.63 30.41 -13.27
CA GLN A 3 61.43 30.58 -14.14
C GLN A 3 60.33 29.55 -13.85
N LYS A 4 60.70 28.34 -13.42
CA LYS A 4 59.77 27.28 -13.03
C LYS A 4 58.91 27.68 -11.83
N LEU A 5 59.48 28.34 -10.81
CA LEU A 5 58.75 28.78 -9.61
C LEU A 5 57.68 29.84 -9.94
N ALA A 6 57.99 30.76 -10.85
CA ALA A 6 57.04 31.78 -11.30
C ALA A 6 55.86 31.16 -12.09
N SER A 7 56.15 30.15 -12.92
CA SER A 7 55.12 29.40 -13.67
C SER A 7 54.23 28.57 -12.73
N TYR A 8 54.81 27.86 -11.75
CA TYR A 8 54.02 27.14 -10.74
C TYR A 8 53.13 28.09 -9.94
N GLY A 9 53.64 29.26 -9.53
CA GLY A 9 52.88 30.28 -8.81
C GLY A 9 51.64 30.77 -9.57
N GLN A 10 51.78 31.02 -10.88
CA GLN A 10 50.66 31.39 -11.74
C GLN A 10 49.64 30.26 -11.91
N TRP A 11 50.10 29.01 -12.02
CA TRP A 11 49.20 27.86 -12.13
C TRP A 11 48.41 27.65 -10.82
N THR A 12 49.06 27.77 -9.66
CA THR A 12 48.36 27.73 -8.36
C THR A 12 47.38 28.88 -8.18
N TYR A 13 47.70 30.09 -8.64
CA TYR A 13 46.75 31.22 -8.57
C TYR A 13 45.49 30.98 -9.41
N ARG A 14 45.65 30.42 -10.62
CA ARG A 14 44.52 30.03 -11.48
C ARG A 14 43.72 28.87 -10.86
N GLY A 15 44.41 27.90 -10.27
CA GLY A 15 43.79 26.80 -9.53
C GLY A 15 42.98 27.29 -8.33
N ALA A 16 43.50 28.26 -7.58
CA ALA A 16 42.80 28.86 -6.44
C ALA A 16 41.51 29.56 -6.89
N TRP A 17 41.55 30.37 -7.96
CA TRP A 17 40.35 30.96 -8.54
C TRP A 17 39.33 29.92 -9.01
N ALA A 18 39.79 28.85 -9.66
CA ALA A 18 38.89 27.78 -10.09
C ALA A 18 38.18 27.13 -8.89
N LEU A 19 38.92 26.83 -7.82
CA LEU A 19 38.36 26.26 -6.59
C LEU A 19 37.32 27.18 -5.93
N GLU A 20 37.64 28.48 -5.78
CA GLU A 20 36.72 29.45 -5.15
C GLU A 20 35.46 29.68 -5.99
N ILE A 21 35.58 29.69 -7.33
CA ILE A 21 34.42 29.77 -8.23
C ILE A 21 33.55 28.51 -8.08
N THR A 22 34.16 27.31 -8.06
CA THR A 22 33.41 26.07 -7.86
C THR A 22 32.71 26.06 -6.50
N ALA A 23 33.41 26.42 -5.41
CA ALA A 23 32.83 26.51 -4.08
C ALA A 23 31.68 27.52 -4.02
N SER A 24 31.86 28.70 -4.64
CA SER A 24 30.82 29.72 -4.77
C SER A 24 29.58 29.21 -5.51
N ILE A 25 29.76 28.49 -6.64
CA ILE A 25 28.63 27.91 -7.39
C ILE A 25 27.87 26.90 -6.55
N ILE A 26 28.59 26.04 -5.80
CA ILE A 26 27.97 25.06 -4.91
C ILE A 26 27.15 25.78 -3.83
N GLY A 27 27.72 26.82 -3.19
CA GLY A 27 27.03 27.63 -2.20
C GLY A 27 25.73 28.25 -2.74
N LEU A 28 25.78 28.84 -3.94
CA LEU A 28 24.58 29.40 -4.59
C LEU A 28 23.53 28.33 -4.90
N ALA A 29 23.95 27.18 -5.43
CA ALA A 29 23.06 26.08 -5.75
C ALA A 29 22.36 25.54 -4.48
N THR A 30 23.10 25.36 -3.38
CA THR A 30 22.54 24.94 -2.09
C THR A 30 21.54 25.97 -1.56
N GLY A 31 21.87 27.26 -1.61
CA GLY A 31 20.96 28.34 -1.20
C GLY A 31 19.65 28.34 -1.99
N LEU A 32 19.71 28.18 -3.31
CA LEU A 32 18.53 28.10 -4.17
C LEU A 32 17.67 26.87 -3.85
N MET A 33 18.28 25.69 -3.70
CA MET A 33 17.55 24.46 -3.43
C MET A 33 16.81 24.51 -2.09
N LEU A 34 17.47 25.02 -1.05
CA LEU A 34 16.86 25.21 0.27
C LEU A 34 15.79 26.29 0.26
N GLY A 35 15.99 27.34 -0.52
CA GLY A 35 15.01 28.38 -0.73
C GLY A 35 13.72 27.83 -1.36
N VAL A 36 13.84 27.06 -2.45
CA VAL A 36 12.68 26.45 -3.14
C VAL A 36 11.93 25.50 -2.21
N GLN A 37 12.65 24.64 -1.46
CA GLN A 37 12.02 23.75 -0.49
C GLN A 37 11.24 24.51 0.60
N ALA A 38 11.79 25.62 1.10
CA ALA A 38 11.10 26.46 2.09
C ALA A 38 9.84 27.12 1.50
N PHE A 39 9.88 27.47 0.22
CA PHE A 39 8.73 28.04 -0.49
C PHE A 39 7.63 27.00 -0.74
N GLU A 40 7.98 25.78 -1.15
CA GLU A 40 7.01 24.69 -1.37
C GLU A 40 6.37 24.19 -0.08
N ALA A 41 7.12 24.16 1.04
CA ALA A 41 6.63 23.67 2.32
C ALA A 41 5.62 24.62 3.01
N SER A 42 5.54 25.89 2.60
CA SER A 42 4.73 26.90 3.29
C SER A 42 3.50 27.28 2.46
N GLN A 43 2.30 26.96 2.94
CA GLN A 43 1.02 27.28 2.27
C GLN A 43 0.77 28.80 2.11
N SER A 44 1.47 29.63 2.87
CA SER A 44 1.47 31.10 2.75
C SER A 44 2.84 31.66 2.41
N ALA A 45 3.69 30.89 1.73
CA ALA A 45 5.05 31.30 1.41
C ALA A 45 5.06 32.65 0.69
N THR A 46 5.72 33.63 1.30
CA THR A 46 6.03 34.88 0.62
C THR A 46 7.42 34.81 0.00
N ALA A 47 7.68 35.64 -1.01
CA ALA A 47 9.02 35.81 -1.56
C ALA A 47 10.06 36.18 -0.48
N MET A 48 9.60 36.72 0.66
CA MET A 48 10.43 36.99 1.83
C MET A 48 10.99 35.71 2.47
N ASP A 49 10.19 34.65 2.60
CA ASP A 49 10.63 33.38 3.21
C ASP A 49 11.71 32.70 2.36
N LEU A 50 11.55 32.76 1.03
CA LEU A 50 12.56 32.31 0.07
C LEU A 50 13.89 33.06 0.24
N VAL A 51 13.82 34.39 0.38
CA VAL A 51 15.01 35.23 0.57
C VAL A 51 15.66 34.93 1.92
N LEU A 52 14.91 34.82 3.02
CA LEU A 52 15.46 34.52 4.33
C LEU A 52 16.13 33.13 4.38
N ALA A 53 15.55 32.13 3.72
CA ALA A 53 16.10 30.78 3.66
C ALA A 53 17.39 30.68 2.81
N SER A 54 17.51 31.50 1.76
CA SER A 54 18.62 31.43 0.81
C SER A 54 19.73 32.47 1.06
N ALA A 55 19.42 33.61 1.70
CA ALA A 55 20.33 34.74 1.87
C ALA A 55 21.69 34.39 2.53
N PRO A 56 21.76 33.55 3.58
CA PRO A 56 23.04 33.19 4.17
C PRO A 56 24.01 32.56 3.16
N PHE A 57 23.49 31.69 2.28
CA PHE A 57 24.29 31.00 1.27
C PHE A 57 24.78 31.92 0.14
N PHE A 58 23.97 32.91 -0.23
CA PHE A 58 24.41 33.97 -1.17
C PHE A 58 25.54 34.80 -0.58
N ILE A 59 25.43 35.21 0.68
CA ILE A 59 26.47 35.97 1.38
C ILE A 59 27.77 35.15 1.46
N VAL A 60 27.67 33.86 1.80
CA VAL A 60 28.82 32.96 1.87
C VAL A 60 29.47 32.76 0.49
N SER A 61 28.70 32.60 -0.58
CA SER A 61 29.22 32.51 -1.94
C SER A 61 30.02 33.75 -2.35
N ILE A 62 29.55 34.95 -2.01
CA ILE A 62 30.32 36.18 -2.25
C ILE A 62 31.59 36.16 -1.39
N ALA A 63 31.50 35.73 -0.13
CA ALA A 63 32.64 35.60 0.76
C ALA A 63 33.73 34.65 0.20
N GLU A 64 33.37 33.52 -0.43
CA GLU A 64 34.29 32.65 -1.19
C GLU A 64 35.08 33.45 -2.23
N LEU A 65 34.38 34.12 -3.16
CA LEU A 65 35.03 34.85 -4.25
C LEU A 65 35.95 35.97 -3.76
N THR A 66 35.64 36.58 -2.61
CA THR A 66 36.48 37.65 -2.04
C THR A 66 37.78 37.16 -1.39
N LYS A 67 37.93 35.86 -1.10
CA LYS A 67 39.15 35.33 -0.48
C LYS A 67 40.39 35.58 -1.32
N ILE A 68 40.35 35.37 -2.64
CA ILE A 68 41.54 35.56 -3.51
C ILE A 68 41.96 37.04 -3.61
N PRO A 69 41.04 38.00 -3.84
CA PRO A 69 41.37 39.43 -3.75
C PRO A 69 42.01 39.81 -2.41
N ILE A 70 41.47 39.32 -1.28
CA ILE A 70 42.00 39.63 0.05
C ILE A 70 43.37 38.97 0.27
N ALA A 71 43.56 37.72 -0.18
CA ALA A 71 44.85 37.05 -0.14
C ALA A 71 45.90 37.78 -0.98
N THR A 72 45.49 38.34 -2.12
CA THR A 72 46.37 39.18 -2.95
C THR A 72 46.72 40.49 -2.24
N LEU A 73 45.74 41.10 -1.57
CA LEU A 73 45.96 42.30 -0.73
C LEU A 73 46.92 42.00 0.42
N LEU A 74 46.84 40.83 1.06
CA LEU A 74 47.73 40.40 2.14
C LEU A 74 49.20 40.40 1.70
N TYR A 75 49.50 40.00 0.46
CA TYR A 75 50.87 40.03 -0.07
C TYR A 75 51.40 41.45 -0.31
N SER A 76 50.51 42.38 -0.68
CA SER A 76 50.86 43.78 -0.97
C SER A 76 50.86 44.69 0.27
N ALA A 77 50.14 44.30 1.33
CA ALA A 77 49.98 45.09 2.54
C ALA A 77 51.28 45.21 3.36
N SER A 78 51.40 46.30 4.13
CA SER A 78 52.52 46.51 5.05
C SER A 78 52.50 45.48 6.17
N TRP A 79 53.68 45.19 6.74
CA TRP A 79 53.87 44.13 7.75
C TRP A 79 52.93 44.26 8.96
N PHE A 80 52.54 45.47 9.31
CA PHE A 80 51.60 45.75 10.40
C PHE A 80 50.16 45.26 10.10
N TRP A 81 49.70 45.37 8.85
CA TRP A 81 48.35 44.97 8.44
C TRP A 81 48.24 43.49 8.05
N LYS A 82 49.36 42.83 7.76
CA LYS A 82 49.41 41.41 7.42
C LYS A 82 48.72 40.49 8.44
N PRO A 83 48.98 40.57 9.76
CA PRO A 83 48.29 39.71 10.72
C PRO A 83 46.77 39.95 10.75
N VAL A 84 46.32 41.20 10.59
CA VAL A 84 44.88 41.54 10.56
C VAL A 84 44.21 40.91 9.35
N LEU A 85 44.79 41.05 8.15
CA LEU A 85 44.27 40.45 6.92
C LEU A 85 44.31 38.92 6.94
N LEU A 86 45.34 38.33 7.56
CA LEU A 86 45.46 36.89 7.73
C LEU A 86 44.37 36.35 8.66
N VAL A 87 44.14 36.99 9.82
CA VAL A 87 43.05 36.61 10.73
C VAL A 87 41.71 36.75 10.04
N PHE A 88 41.50 37.83 9.27
CA PHE A 88 40.27 38.02 8.51
C PHE A 88 40.05 36.89 7.47
N LEU A 89 41.09 36.48 6.75
CA LEU A 89 41.03 35.32 5.84
C LEU A 89 40.70 34.02 6.57
N LEU A 90 41.26 33.79 7.75
CA LEU A 90 40.95 32.61 8.56
C LEU A 90 39.50 32.62 9.04
N LEU A 91 38.98 33.78 9.45
CA LEU A 91 37.57 33.91 9.83
C LEU A 91 36.64 33.65 8.63
N LEU A 92 36.94 34.21 7.46
CA LEU A 92 36.19 33.93 6.25
C LEU A 92 36.21 32.44 5.89
N ALA A 93 37.37 31.79 5.98
CA ALA A 93 37.49 30.35 5.75
C ALA A 93 36.73 29.52 6.80
N GLY A 94 36.70 29.97 8.06
CA GLY A 94 35.94 29.34 9.14
C GLY A 94 34.44 29.33 8.87
N ILE A 95 33.86 30.49 8.50
CA ILE A 95 32.43 30.60 8.19
C ILE A 95 32.05 29.72 6.99
N THR A 96 32.92 29.63 5.98
CA THR A 96 32.73 28.71 4.85
C THR A 96 32.67 27.25 5.29
N PHE A 97 33.63 26.83 6.12
CA PHE A 97 33.70 25.46 6.61
C PHE A 97 32.45 25.09 7.42
N GLU A 98 32.01 25.99 8.29
CA GLU A 98 30.75 25.85 9.04
C GLU A 98 29.56 25.71 8.09
N THR A 99 29.47 26.56 7.06
CA THR A 99 28.37 26.53 6.09
C THR A 99 28.33 25.21 5.31
N VAL A 100 29.50 24.67 4.92
CA VAL A 100 29.59 23.39 4.21
C VAL A 100 29.21 22.22 5.12
N LEU A 101 29.69 22.21 6.37
CA LEU A 101 29.33 21.16 7.34
C LEU A 101 27.84 21.17 7.66
N LEU A 102 27.26 22.35 7.92
CA LEU A 102 25.83 22.50 8.15
C LEU A 102 25.00 22.05 6.94
N GLY A 103 25.50 22.35 5.73
CA GLY A 103 24.90 21.84 4.49
C GLY A 103 24.91 20.31 4.39
N LEU A 104 26.01 19.67 4.81
CA LEU A 104 26.13 18.20 4.82
C LEU A 104 25.23 17.56 5.88
N GLU A 105 25.20 18.11 7.09
CA GLU A 105 24.32 17.65 8.18
C GLU A 105 22.85 17.72 7.74
N ARG A 106 22.44 18.84 7.14
CA ARG A 106 21.08 19.02 6.61
C ARG A 106 20.75 18.05 5.47
N ALA A 107 21.70 17.77 4.59
CA ALA A 107 21.50 16.77 3.53
C ALA A 107 21.34 15.36 4.12
N GLY A 108 22.01 15.06 5.23
CA GLY A 108 21.83 13.81 5.98
C GLY A 108 20.44 13.71 6.60
N THR A 109 20.02 14.74 7.35
CA THR A 109 18.72 14.73 8.05
C THR A 109 17.54 14.69 7.09
N LEU A 110 17.60 15.38 5.95
CA LEU A 110 16.56 15.30 4.92
C LEU A 110 16.41 13.89 4.35
N ARG A 111 17.51 13.15 4.17
CA ARG A 111 17.45 11.76 3.71
C ARG A 111 16.80 10.87 4.76
N GLU A 112 17.17 11.04 6.02
CA GLU A 112 16.60 10.26 7.12
C GLU A 112 15.09 10.45 7.23
N LEU A 113 14.61 11.69 7.16
CA LEU A 113 13.17 11.99 7.14
C LEU A 113 12.45 11.36 5.93
N GLN A 114 13.06 11.42 4.74
CA GLN A 114 12.49 10.77 3.55
C GLN A 114 12.42 9.24 3.70
N TYR A 115 13.41 8.62 4.34
CA TYR A 115 13.40 7.19 4.62
C TYR A 115 12.30 6.82 5.62
N GLU A 116 12.13 7.60 6.69
CA GLU A 116 11.08 7.39 7.69
C GLU A 116 9.69 7.51 7.08
N GLU A 117 9.46 8.55 6.27
CA GLU A 117 8.18 8.74 5.57
C GLU A 117 7.88 7.59 4.59
N LEU A 118 8.88 7.13 3.83
CA LEU A 118 8.71 5.97 2.94
C LEU A 118 8.40 4.70 3.73
N ALA A 119 9.06 4.49 4.88
CA ALA A 119 8.82 3.32 5.72
C ALA A 119 7.38 3.29 6.25
N ASP A 120 6.87 4.44 6.72
CA ASP A 120 5.50 4.59 7.19
C ASP A 120 4.46 4.37 6.08
N GLN A 121 4.74 4.88 4.87
CA GLN A 121 3.88 4.61 3.71
C GLN A 121 3.83 3.13 3.35
N ILE A 122 4.97 2.42 3.41
CA ILE A 122 5.03 0.97 3.17
C ILE A 122 4.23 0.21 4.23
N ASP A 123 4.35 0.56 5.51
CA ASP A 123 3.58 -0.09 6.58
C ASP A 123 2.07 0.13 6.39
N THR A 124 1.67 1.35 6.05
CA THR A 124 0.27 1.70 5.76
C THR A 124 -0.29 0.88 4.58
N LEU A 125 0.43 0.84 3.46
CA LEU A 125 0.03 0.05 2.28
C LEU A 125 0.01 -1.46 2.55
N THR A 126 0.90 -1.94 3.41
CA THR A 126 0.92 -3.35 3.83
C THR A 126 -0.33 -3.70 4.64
N ARG A 127 -0.73 -2.83 5.58
CA ARG A 127 -1.98 -3.00 6.35
C ARG A 127 -3.22 -2.93 5.47
N GLU A 128 -3.23 -2.01 4.50
CA GLU A 128 -4.35 -1.89 3.56
C GLU A 128 -4.48 -3.13 2.67
N ASN A 129 -3.35 -3.64 2.13
CA ASN A 129 -3.34 -4.90 1.40
C ASN A 129 -3.85 -6.06 2.26
N ALA A 130 -3.39 -6.20 3.50
CA ALA A 130 -3.87 -7.25 4.40
C ALA A 130 -5.39 -7.16 4.64
N LYS A 131 -5.93 -5.95 4.79
CA LYS A 131 -7.38 -5.72 4.93
C LYS A 131 -8.15 -6.06 3.65
N LEU A 132 -7.62 -5.72 2.49
CA LEU A 132 -8.20 -6.06 1.18
C LEU A 132 -8.18 -7.57 0.95
N THR A 133 -7.09 -8.27 1.27
CA THR A 133 -7.01 -9.73 1.17
C THR A 133 -8.04 -10.41 2.09
N ALA A 134 -8.18 -9.96 3.34
CA ALA A 134 -9.18 -10.47 4.26
C ALA A 134 -10.62 -10.23 3.75
N SER A 135 -10.87 -9.08 3.11
CA SER A 135 -12.17 -8.75 2.52
C SER A 135 -12.47 -9.62 1.29
N ASP A 136 -11.47 -9.88 0.44
CA ASP A 136 -11.58 -10.77 -0.72
C ASP A 136 -11.82 -12.23 -0.32
N GLU A 137 -11.17 -12.71 0.74
CA GLU A 137 -11.42 -14.04 1.32
C GLU A 137 -12.85 -14.17 1.87
N ALA A 138 -13.35 -13.14 2.57
CA ALA A 138 -14.72 -13.12 3.08
C ALA A 138 -15.77 -13.11 1.95
N ALA A 139 -15.48 -12.37 0.86
CA ALA A 139 -16.33 -12.37 -0.33
C ALA A 139 -16.37 -13.76 -1.00
N LYS A 140 -15.21 -14.42 -1.17
CA LYS A 140 -15.12 -15.78 -1.71
C LYS A 140 -15.87 -16.81 -0.87
N GLN A 141 -15.80 -16.71 0.47
CA GLN A 141 -16.60 -17.58 1.34
C GLN A 141 -18.09 -17.37 1.13
N THR A 142 -18.53 -16.11 0.98
CA THR A 142 -19.94 -15.78 0.76
C THR A 142 -20.44 -16.37 -0.56
N ASP A 143 -19.67 -16.25 -1.64
CA ASP A 143 -20.02 -16.82 -2.95
C ASP A 143 -20.03 -18.36 -2.94
N GLN A 144 -19.09 -18.99 -2.25
CA GLN A 144 -19.08 -20.44 -2.07
C GLN A 144 -20.28 -20.94 -1.28
N VAL A 145 -20.67 -20.23 -0.22
CA VAL A 145 -21.87 -20.54 0.57
C VAL A 145 -23.15 -20.35 -0.26
N ALA A 146 -23.23 -19.30 -1.08
CA ALA A 146 -24.35 -19.08 -1.99
C ALA A 146 -24.47 -20.22 -3.02
N LYS A 147 -23.35 -20.65 -3.61
CA LYS A 147 -23.32 -21.77 -4.55
C LYS A 147 -23.70 -23.10 -3.89
N ALA A 148 -23.16 -23.39 -2.71
CA ALA A 148 -23.50 -24.60 -1.97
C ALA A 148 -24.99 -24.67 -1.59
N LYS A 149 -25.62 -23.52 -1.28
CA LYS A 149 -27.07 -23.47 -1.04
C LYS A 149 -27.88 -23.78 -2.31
N ALA A 150 -27.48 -23.22 -3.45
CA ALA A 150 -28.14 -23.50 -4.72
C ALA A 150 -28.03 -24.98 -5.12
N ASP A 151 -26.84 -25.57 -4.97
CA ASP A 151 -26.62 -27.00 -5.24
C ASP A 151 -27.47 -27.88 -4.29
N LEU A 152 -27.59 -27.50 -3.01
CA LEU A 152 -28.42 -28.22 -2.04
C LEU A 152 -29.92 -28.15 -2.38
N GLU A 153 -30.39 -27.01 -2.89
CA GLU A 153 -31.78 -26.83 -3.33
C GLU A 153 -32.08 -27.67 -4.57
N GLU A 154 -31.16 -27.72 -5.54
CA GLU A 154 -31.27 -28.58 -6.72
C GLU A 154 -31.30 -30.07 -6.33
N VAL A 155 -30.39 -30.52 -5.46
CA VAL A 155 -30.38 -31.89 -4.95
C VAL A 155 -31.66 -32.21 -4.18
N GLY A 156 -32.19 -31.26 -3.40
CA GLY A 156 -33.47 -31.40 -2.71
C GLY A 156 -34.64 -31.61 -3.69
N ALA A 157 -34.71 -30.80 -4.75
CA ALA A 157 -35.74 -30.93 -5.78
C ALA A 157 -35.66 -32.27 -6.53
N LEU A 158 -34.44 -32.74 -6.83
CA LEU A 158 -34.22 -34.06 -7.43
C LEU A 158 -34.65 -35.19 -6.48
N ALA A 159 -34.32 -35.09 -5.19
CA ALA A 159 -34.72 -36.06 -4.18
C ALA A 159 -36.25 -36.12 -4.02
N ASP A 160 -36.94 -34.98 -4.06
CA ASP A 160 -38.40 -34.93 -4.00
C ASP A 160 -39.06 -35.52 -5.25
N LYS A 161 -38.47 -35.27 -6.43
CA LYS A 161 -38.91 -35.91 -7.68
C LYS A 161 -38.74 -37.43 -7.63
N ALA A 162 -37.58 -37.91 -7.17
CA ALA A 162 -37.32 -39.34 -7.00
C ALA A 162 -38.27 -39.98 -5.97
N ARG A 163 -38.58 -39.29 -4.86
CA ARG A 163 -39.57 -39.74 -3.86
C ARG A 163 -40.96 -39.86 -4.45
N LYS A 164 -41.40 -38.88 -5.25
CA LYS A 164 -42.68 -38.94 -5.95
C LYS A 164 -42.73 -40.11 -6.94
N GLU A 165 -41.67 -40.33 -7.70
CA GLU A 165 -41.57 -41.46 -8.63
C GLU A 165 -41.63 -42.81 -7.91
N ILE A 166 -40.90 -42.93 -6.79
CA ILE A 166 -40.95 -44.13 -5.94
C ILE A 166 -42.37 -44.32 -5.37
N GLN A 167 -43.04 -43.26 -4.91
CA GLN A 167 -44.44 -43.33 -4.44
C GLN A 167 -45.39 -43.81 -5.54
N VAL A 168 -45.25 -43.29 -6.77
CA VAL A 168 -46.05 -43.74 -7.92
C VAL A 168 -45.81 -45.23 -8.17
N ARG A 169 -44.54 -45.68 -8.21
CA ARG A 169 -44.20 -47.10 -8.39
C ARG A 169 -44.75 -47.99 -7.27
N ILE A 170 -44.75 -47.52 -6.03
CA ILE A 170 -45.38 -48.25 -4.91
C ILE A 170 -46.89 -48.38 -5.14
N GLY A 171 -47.55 -47.31 -5.59
CA GLY A 171 -48.98 -47.33 -5.91
C GLY A 171 -49.31 -48.28 -7.08
N ASP A 172 -48.49 -48.28 -8.13
CA ASP A 172 -48.66 -49.18 -9.27
C ASP A 172 -48.50 -50.65 -8.86
N VAL A 173 -47.47 -50.95 -8.06
CA VAL A 173 -47.24 -52.30 -7.52
C VAL A 173 -48.38 -52.74 -6.60
N ASP A 174 -48.93 -51.84 -5.78
CA ASP A 174 -50.10 -52.15 -4.95
C ASP A 174 -51.34 -52.44 -5.81
N GLY A 175 -51.54 -51.68 -6.89
CA GLY A 175 -52.60 -51.93 -7.87
C GLY A 175 -52.47 -53.27 -8.58
N GLU A 176 -51.26 -53.65 -8.99
CA GLU A 176 -50.97 -54.93 -9.65
C GLU A 176 -51.18 -56.13 -8.70
N LEU A 177 -50.77 -56.00 -7.43
CA LEU A 177 -51.03 -56.97 -6.37
C LEU A 177 -52.54 -57.17 -6.15
N GLN A 178 -53.33 -56.09 -6.11
CA GLN A 178 -54.79 -56.18 -5.99
C GLN A 178 -55.43 -56.85 -7.21
N ALA A 179 -54.96 -56.56 -8.43
CA ALA A 179 -55.48 -57.16 -9.66
C ALA A 179 -55.14 -58.66 -9.76
N THR A 180 -53.94 -59.06 -9.37
CA THR A 180 -53.53 -60.48 -9.35
C THR A 180 -54.28 -61.27 -8.28
N THR A 181 -54.54 -60.63 -7.13
CA THR A 181 -55.42 -61.17 -6.09
C THR A 181 -56.87 -61.30 -6.59
N ALA A 182 -57.35 -60.44 -7.49
CA ALA A 182 -58.70 -60.55 -8.06
C ALA A 182 -58.84 -61.64 -9.14
N LEU A 183 -57.74 -62.03 -9.80
CA LEU A 183 -57.73 -62.98 -10.92
C LEU A 183 -57.49 -64.44 -10.52
N THR A 184 -57.18 -64.72 -9.25
CA THR A 184 -56.91 -66.08 -8.77
C THR A 184 -58.21 -66.81 -8.40
N PRO A 185 -58.44 -68.07 -8.87
CA PRO A 185 -59.67 -68.83 -8.59
C PRO A 185 -59.93 -69.10 -7.10
N GLU A 186 -58.88 -69.06 -6.27
CA GLU A 186 -59.00 -69.20 -4.82
C GLU A 186 -59.49 -67.91 -4.14
N ALA A 187 -59.14 -66.75 -4.69
CA ALA A 187 -59.50 -65.46 -4.13
C ALA A 187 -60.95 -65.03 -4.49
N SER A 188 -61.46 -65.45 -5.65
CA SER A 188 -62.89 -65.29 -5.98
C SER A 188 -63.77 -66.13 -5.03
N LYS A 189 -63.37 -67.37 -4.75
CA LYS A 189 -64.04 -68.25 -3.77
C LYS A 189 -63.97 -67.71 -2.35
N ALA A 190 -62.83 -67.16 -1.92
CA ALA A 190 -62.70 -66.53 -0.61
C ALA A 190 -63.57 -65.27 -0.47
N ARG A 191 -63.72 -64.48 -1.54
CA ARG A 191 -64.64 -63.33 -1.57
C ARG A 191 -66.10 -63.75 -1.50
N GLU A 192 -66.50 -64.83 -2.16
CA GLU A 192 -67.86 -65.37 -2.04
C GLU A 192 -68.14 -65.86 -0.62
N GLN A 193 -67.19 -66.58 0.00
CA GLN A 193 -67.33 -67.06 1.39
C GLN A 193 -67.41 -65.92 2.42
N LEU A 194 -66.68 -64.82 2.20
CA LEU A 194 -66.78 -63.63 3.05
C LEU A 194 -68.11 -62.91 2.87
N LYS A 195 -68.61 -62.78 1.63
CA LYS A 195 -69.97 -62.24 1.38
C LYS A 195 -71.05 -63.08 2.02
N GLU A 196 -70.91 -64.41 1.97
CA GLU A 196 -71.86 -65.34 2.58
C GLU A 196 -71.80 -65.28 4.12
N GLN A 197 -70.62 -65.09 4.72
CA GLN A 197 -70.48 -64.85 6.16
C GLN A 197 -71.02 -63.49 6.60
N ASP A 198 -70.81 -62.43 5.83
CA ASP A 198 -71.32 -61.09 6.14
C ASP A 198 -72.85 -61.04 6.01
N GLN A 199 -73.43 -61.72 5.01
CA GLN A 199 -74.89 -61.92 4.93
C GLN A 199 -75.43 -62.74 6.10
N ARG A 200 -74.77 -63.86 6.45
CA ARG A 200 -75.15 -64.65 7.64
C ARG A 200 -75.09 -63.84 8.92
N ARG A 201 -74.09 -62.97 9.08
CA ARG A 201 -74.00 -62.06 10.23
C ARG A 201 -75.11 -61.02 10.22
N ALA A 202 -75.45 -60.45 9.05
CA ALA A 202 -76.56 -59.51 8.93
C ALA A 202 -77.90 -60.15 9.29
N ASP A 203 -78.14 -61.39 8.82
CA ASP A 203 -79.37 -62.15 9.13
C ASP A 203 -79.46 -62.51 10.63
N LEU A 204 -78.36 -62.95 11.24
CA LEU A 204 -78.30 -63.24 12.68
C LEU A 204 -78.47 -61.99 13.56
N VAL A 205 -78.02 -60.82 13.09
CA VAL A 205 -78.25 -59.53 13.78
C VAL A 205 -79.70 -59.10 13.62
N ALA A 206 -80.32 -59.33 12.45
CA ALA A 206 -81.75 -59.05 12.24
C ALA A 206 -82.67 -59.99 13.05
N GLU A 207 -82.27 -61.25 13.25
CA GLU A 207 -83.01 -62.23 14.06
C GLU A 207 -82.86 -61.98 15.57
N ARG A 208 -81.77 -61.33 16.01
CA ARG A 208 -81.58 -60.83 17.39
C ARG A 208 -82.43 -59.60 17.70
N ASP A 209 -82.76 -58.80 16.68
CA ASP A 209 -83.47 -57.52 16.82
C ASP A 209 -85.02 -57.66 16.64
N ASN A 210 -85.54 -58.90 16.52
CA ASN A 210 -86.96 -59.28 16.66
C ASN A 210 -87.21 -60.01 17.98
#